data_AF-A0ABD3XFU4-F1
#
_entry.id   AF-A0ABD3XFU4-F1
#
_cell.length_a   1.000
_cell.length_b   1.000
_cell.length_c   1.000
_cell.angle_alpha   90.00
_cell.angle_beta   90.00
_cell.angle_gamma   90.00
#
_symmetry.space_group_name_H-M   'P 1'
#
loop_
_entity.id
_entity.type
_entity.pdbx_description
1 polymer ?
#
loop_
_entity_poly.entity_id
_entity_poly.type
_entity_poly.pdbx_seq_one_letter_code
_entity_poly.pdbx_strand_id
1 'polypeptide(L)'
;DVVAGYGMCCVHCNHDVVAGYGMCCFDCNHDVVAGYGMCSFDCNHDAVAGYGMCSFDCNHDVVSFYGMCSFDCNHDDVAGYGICSFGCNRNVDFGNGMCSFRL
;
A
#
# COMPACT_ATOMS: atom_id res chain seq x y z
N ASP A 1 -6.34 17.37 -0.85
CA ASP A 1 -6.26 16.11 -1.61
C ASP A 1 -5.42 16.32 -2.86
N VAL A 2 -4.60 15.34 -3.24
CA VAL A 2 -3.73 15.35 -4.43
C VAL A 2 -4.14 14.22 -5.38
N VAL A 3 -4.24 14.51 -6.68
CA VAL A 3 -4.61 13.50 -7.70
C VAL A 3 -3.52 13.38 -8.76
N ALA A 4 -2.92 12.19 -8.90
CA ALA A 4 -1.94 11.86 -9.93
C ALA A 4 -2.51 10.82 -10.90
N GLY A 5 -2.80 11.21 -12.14
CA GLY A 5 -3.47 10.32 -13.10
C GLY A 5 -2.59 9.19 -13.65
N TYR A 6 -1.48 9.53 -14.31
CA TYR A 6 -0.62 8.60 -15.03
C TYR A 6 0.85 9.00 -14.95
N GLY A 7 1.75 8.02 -14.80
CA GLY A 7 3.19 8.22 -15.01
C GLY A 7 4.05 7.96 -13.76
N MET A 8 5.22 8.59 -13.72
CA MET A 8 6.11 8.51 -12.56
C MET A 8 5.80 9.67 -11.61
N CYS A 9 5.51 9.38 -10.35
CA CYS A 9 5.11 10.41 -9.40
C CYS A 9 5.78 10.25 -8.02
N CYS A 10 6.22 11.35 -7.42
CA CYS A 10 6.63 11.40 -6.02
C CYS A 10 5.80 12.48 -5.34
N VAL A 11 4.94 12.09 -4.41
CA VAL A 11 4.02 13.00 -3.72
C VAL A 11 4.41 13.03 -2.26
N HIS A 12 4.71 14.23 -1.76
CA HIS A 12 4.86 14.50 -0.34
C HIS A 12 3.73 15.42 0.11
N CYS A 13 2.92 15.01 1.07
CA CYS A 13 1.68 15.72 1.37
C CYS A 13 1.11 15.48 2.78
N ASN A 14 0.36 16.45 3.30
CA ASN A 14 -0.35 16.32 4.57
C ASN A 14 -1.86 16.04 4.39
N HIS A 15 -2.26 15.56 3.22
CA HIS A 15 -3.66 15.36 2.84
C HIS A 15 -3.79 14.05 2.07
N ASP A 16 -5.02 13.64 1.76
CA ASP A 16 -5.25 12.40 1.05
C ASP A 16 -4.70 12.44 -0.38
N VAL A 17 -4.22 11.30 -0.89
CA VAL A 17 -3.70 11.16 -2.26
C VAL A 17 -4.41 10.05 -3.01
N VAL A 18 -4.75 10.33 -4.27
CA VAL A 18 -5.23 9.33 -5.21
C VAL A 18 -4.31 9.29 -6.43
N ALA A 19 -3.76 8.12 -6.71
CA ALA A 19 -2.99 7.85 -7.91
C ALA A 19 -3.64 6.78 -8.79
N GLY A 20 -3.69 7.02 -10.09
CA GLY A 20 -4.29 6.10 -11.05
C GLY A 20 -3.33 4.97 -11.44
N TYR A 21 -2.40 5.28 -12.35
CA TYR A 21 -1.53 4.30 -12.98
C TYR A 21 -0.07 4.76 -13.03
N GLY A 22 0.88 3.92 -12.59
CA GLY A 22 2.29 4.14 -12.89
C GLY A 22 3.27 3.73 -11.81
N MET A 23 4.39 4.45 -11.74
CA MET A 23 5.44 4.22 -10.75
C MET A 23 5.43 5.37 -9.75
N CYS A 24 4.96 5.12 -8.54
CA CYS A 24 4.73 6.20 -7.59
C CYS A 24 5.31 5.96 -6.20
N CYS A 25 5.76 7.04 -5.58
CA CYS A 25 6.17 7.08 -4.18
C CYS A 25 5.30 8.10 -3.45
N PHE A 26 4.71 7.70 -2.33
CA PHE A 26 3.87 8.54 -1.49
C PHE A 26 4.48 8.63 -0.11
N ASP A 27 4.70 9.84 0.35
CA ASP A 27 5.11 10.17 1.71
C ASP A 27 4.06 11.15 2.25
N CYS A 28 3.05 10.61 2.94
CA CYS A 28 1.92 11.42 3.35
C CYS A 28 1.42 11.12 4.76
N ASN A 29 0.99 12.17 5.46
CA ASN A 29 0.46 12.02 6.83
C ASN A 29 -0.96 11.41 6.88
N HIS A 30 -1.60 11.25 5.73
CA HIS A 30 -3.01 10.91 5.59
C HIS A 30 -3.18 9.80 4.54
N ASP A 31 -4.42 9.49 4.17
CA ASP A 31 -4.74 8.28 3.42
C ASP A 31 -4.23 8.33 1.97
N VAL A 32 -3.73 7.19 1.47
CA VAL A 32 -3.22 7.09 0.11
C VAL A 32 -3.86 5.92 -0.63
N VAL A 33 -4.41 6.20 -1.82
CA VAL A 33 -4.99 5.20 -2.71
C VAL A 33 -4.23 5.17 -4.03
N ALA A 34 -3.73 4.01 -4.44
CA ALA A 34 -3.18 3.79 -5.78
C ALA A 34 -3.93 2.69 -6.54
N GLY A 35 -4.25 2.95 -7.80
CA GLY A 35 -4.95 1.99 -8.65
C GLY A 35 -4.06 0.86 -9.13
N TYR A 36 -3.09 1.17 -10.01
CA TYR A 36 -2.30 0.18 -10.72
C TYR A 36 -0.82 0.58 -10.86
N GLY A 37 0.10 -0.34 -10.59
CA GLY A 37 1.51 -0.20 -10.98
C GLY A 37 2.50 -0.56 -9.88
N MET A 38 3.62 0.15 -9.84
CA MET A 38 4.65 -0.04 -8.82
C MET A 38 4.60 1.12 -7.83
N CYS A 39 4.22 0.85 -6.59
CA CYS A 39 3.97 1.90 -5.61
C CYS A 39 4.75 1.66 -4.32
N SER A 40 5.27 2.74 -3.75
CA SER A 40 5.79 2.75 -2.38
C SER A 40 4.97 3.73 -1.57
N PHE A 41 4.49 3.29 -0.40
CA PHE A 41 3.67 4.06 0.51
C PHE A 41 4.41 4.18 1.83
N ASP A 42 4.70 5.41 2.24
CA ASP A 42 5.14 5.80 3.57
C ASP A 42 4.05 6.71 4.12
N CYS A 43 3.19 6.16 5.00
CA CYS A 43 1.99 6.87 5.44
C CYS A 43 1.71 6.71 6.93
N ASN A 44 1.26 7.78 7.59
CA ASN A 44 0.88 7.69 9.00
C ASN A 44 -0.50 7.07 9.24
N HIS A 45 -1.31 6.94 8.20
CA HIS A 45 -2.69 6.45 8.30
C HIS A 45 -2.90 5.27 7.33
N ASP A 46 -3.98 5.27 6.55
CA ASP A 46 -4.38 4.11 5.77
C ASP A 46 -3.80 4.14 4.34
N ALA A 47 -3.45 2.97 3.81
CA ALA A 47 -2.98 2.83 2.43
C ALA A 47 -3.73 1.74 1.67
N VAL A 48 -4.11 2.04 0.42
CA VAL A 48 -4.84 1.11 -0.43
C VAL A 48 -4.15 0.99 -1.79
N ALA A 49 -3.86 -0.23 -2.23
CA ALA A 49 -3.44 -0.51 -3.60
C ALA A 49 -4.37 -1.50 -4.31
N GLY A 50 -4.73 -1.19 -5.54
CA GLY A 50 -5.52 -2.06 -6.40
C GLY A 50 -4.70 -3.24 -6.94
N TYR A 51 -3.76 -2.96 -7.84
CA TYR A 51 -3.03 -3.97 -8.59
C TYR A 51 -1.55 -3.62 -8.80
N GLY A 52 -0.64 -4.54 -8.49
CA GLY A 52 0.74 -4.46 -8.96
C GLY A 52 1.79 -4.83 -7.92
N MET A 53 2.93 -4.15 -7.93
CA MET A 53 4.02 -4.37 -6.97
C MET A 53 4.03 -3.23 -5.96
N CYS A 54 3.73 -3.51 -4.71
CA CYS A 54 3.57 -2.47 -3.70
C CYS A 54 4.43 -2.73 -2.46
N SER A 55 4.98 -1.67 -1.88
CA SER A 55 5.59 -1.69 -0.56
C SER A 55 4.88 -0.69 0.32
N PHE A 56 4.44 -1.14 1.48
CA PHE A 56 3.73 -0.33 2.46
C PHE A 56 4.55 -0.27 3.75
N ASP A 57 4.82 0.95 4.17
CA ASP A 57 5.33 1.31 5.50
C ASP A 57 4.30 2.25 6.09
N CYS A 58 3.39 1.72 6.91
CA CYS A 58 2.23 2.47 7.37
C CYS A 58 1.94 2.23 8.85
N ASN A 59 1.51 3.28 9.56
CA ASN A 59 1.20 3.13 10.98
C ASN A 59 -0.17 2.50 11.26
N HIS A 60 -1.07 2.49 10.28
CA HIS A 60 -2.44 2.03 10.46
C HIS A 60 -2.82 0.94 9.45
N ASP A 61 -3.98 1.02 8.80
CA ASP A 61 -4.57 -0.09 8.08
C ASP A 61 -4.12 -0.10 6.61
N VAL A 62 -3.74 -1.27 6.09
CA VAL A 62 -3.32 -1.40 4.70
C VAL A 62 -4.09 -2.47 3.96
N VAL A 63 -4.55 -2.12 2.76
CA VAL A 63 -5.28 -3.03 1.88
C VAL A 63 -4.62 -3.13 0.53
N SER A 64 -4.26 -4.34 0.11
CA SER A 64 -3.88 -4.63 -1.27
C SER A 64 -4.78 -5.70 -1.88
N PHE A 65 -5.32 -5.45 -3.07
CA PHE A 65 -6.22 -6.42 -3.69
C PHE A 65 -5.49 -7.46 -4.53
N TYR A 66 -4.50 -7.09 -5.34
CA TYR A 66 -3.85 -7.99 -6.28
C TYR A 66 -2.37 -7.68 -6.53
N GLY A 67 -1.49 -8.67 -6.42
CA GLY A 67 -0.11 -8.60 -6.92
C GLY A 67 0.95 -9.04 -5.92
N MET A 68 2.12 -8.40 -5.95
CA MET A 68 3.23 -8.71 -5.06
C MET A 68 3.42 -7.58 -4.07
N CYS A 69 3.15 -7.82 -2.79
CA CYS A 69 3.09 -6.76 -1.79
C CYS A 69 3.94 -7.07 -0.56
N SER A 70 4.68 -6.07 -0.09
CA SER A 70 5.34 -6.10 1.20
C SER A 70 4.65 -5.10 2.11
N PHE A 71 4.36 -5.52 3.34
CA PHE A 71 3.69 -4.70 4.34
C PHE A 71 4.54 -4.68 5.61
N ASP A 72 4.85 -3.48 6.07
CA ASP A 72 5.48 -3.21 7.35
C ASP A 72 4.57 -2.23 8.09
N CYS A 73 3.59 -2.77 8.81
CA CYS A 73 2.50 -1.99 9.37
C CYS A 73 2.31 -2.28 10.86
N ASN A 74 1.68 -1.37 11.59
CA ASN A 74 1.52 -1.56 13.05
C ASN A 74 0.15 -2.14 13.46
N HIS A 75 -0.83 -2.16 12.55
CA HIS A 75 -2.22 -2.50 12.88
C HIS A 75 -2.78 -3.66 12.07
N ASP A 76 -3.64 -3.37 11.09
CA ASP A 76 -4.41 -4.38 10.36
C ASP A 76 -4.02 -4.36 8.87
N ASP A 77 -3.60 -5.52 8.37
CA ASP A 77 -3.25 -5.67 6.96
C ASP A 77 -4.18 -6.66 6.25
N VAL A 78 -4.61 -6.29 5.05
CA VAL A 78 -5.45 -7.12 4.18
C VAL A 78 -4.78 -7.30 2.81
N ALA A 79 -4.55 -8.56 2.42
CA ALA A 79 -4.05 -8.91 1.09
C ALA A 79 -5.00 -9.84 0.33
N GLY A 80 -5.58 -9.41 -0.78
CA GLY A 80 -6.54 -10.19 -1.56
C GLY A 80 -5.92 -11.39 -2.29
N TYR A 81 -5.16 -11.14 -3.35
CA TYR A 81 -4.63 -12.17 -4.23
C TYR A 81 -3.16 -11.92 -4.61
N GLY A 82 -2.31 -12.95 -4.53
CA GLY A 82 -0.94 -12.90 -5.06
C GLY A 82 0.14 -13.33 -4.09
N ILE A 83 1.26 -12.62 -4.06
CA ILE A 83 2.37 -12.91 -3.15
C ILE A 83 2.45 -11.79 -2.13
N CYS A 84 2.45 -12.14 -0.85
CA CYS A 84 2.55 -11.13 0.19
C CYS A 84 3.59 -11.43 1.28
N SER A 85 4.09 -10.39 1.93
CA SER A 85 5.02 -10.49 3.05
C SER A 85 4.66 -9.45 4.09
N PHE A 86 4.48 -9.88 5.33
CA PHE A 86 4.07 -9.05 6.46
C PHE A 86 5.20 -9.00 7.50
N GLY A 87 5.65 -7.81 7.90
CA GLY A 87 6.82 -7.60 8.76
C GLY A 87 6.51 -7.29 10.23
N CYS A 88 5.52 -6.45 10.45
CA CYS A 88 4.91 -6.16 11.75
C CYS A 88 3.42 -6.16 11.47
N ASN A 89 2.57 -6.72 12.35
CA ASN A 89 1.11 -6.54 12.32
C ASN A 89 0.46 -7.05 13.59
N ARG A 90 -0.66 -6.41 13.97
CA ARG A 90 -1.55 -6.93 15.01
C ARG A 90 -2.47 -7.99 14.43
N ASN A 91 -3.14 -7.69 13.32
CA ASN A 91 -4.01 -8.62 12.62
C ASN A 91 -3.67 -8.66 11.13
N VAL A 92 -3.81 -9.83 10.51
CA VAL A 92 -3.59 -9.99 9.07
C VAL A 92 -4.64 -10.90 8.48
N ASP A 93 -5.33 -10.40 7.48
CA ASP A 93 -6.25 -11.16 6.64
C ASP A 93 -5.66 -11.29 5.23
N PHE A 94 -5.68 -12.50 4.67
CA PHE A 94 -5.28 -12.70 3.29
C PHE A 94 -6.18 -13.70 2.57
N GLY A 95 -6.42 -13.43 1.30
CA GLY A 95 -7.19 -14.28 0.41
C GLY A 95 -6.31 -15.35 -0.24
N ASN A 96 -6.36 -15.46 -1.57
CA ASN A 96 -5.65 -16.54 -2.27
C ASN A 96 -4.25 -16.08 -2.67
N GLY A 97 -3.24 -16.70 -2.10
CA GLY A 97 -1.88 -16.30 -2.39
C GLY A 97 -0.84 -17.09 -1.60
N MET A 98 0.42 -16.77 -1.88
CA MET A 98 1.53 -17.20 -1.05
C MET A 98 1.95 -16.03 -0.18
N CYS A 99 1.70 -16.14 1.11
CA CYS A 99 2.01 -15.07 2.05
C CYS A 99 2.97 -15.54 3.14
N SER A 100 3.95 -14.70 3.44
CA SER A 100 4.97 -14.95 4.46
C SER A 100 4.83 -13.94 5.59
N PHE A 101 5.15 -14.37 6.80
CA PHE A 101 5.16 -13.54 7.99
C PHE A 101 6.59 -13.51 8.52
N ARG A 102 7.13 -12.31 8.67
CA ARG A 102 8.37 -12.03 9.37
C ARG A 102 7.94 -11.46 10.73
N LEU A 103 8.33 -12.09 11.82
CA LEU A 103 8.05 -11.69 13.21
C LEU A 103 9.37 -11.34 13.90
#